data_AF-A0A5S4F4H4-F1
#
_entry.id   AF-A0A5S4F4H4-F1
#
_cell.length_a   1.000
_cell.length_b   1.000
_cell.length_c   1.000
_cell.angle_alpha   90.00
_cell.angle_beta   90.00
_cell.angle_gamma   90.00
#
_symmetry.space_group_name_H-M   'P 1'
#
loop_
_entity.id
_entity.type
_entity.pdbx_description
1 polymer ?
#
loop_
_entity_poly.entity_id
_entity_poly.type
_entity_poly.pdbx_seq_one_letter_code
_entity_poly.pdbx_strand_id
1 'polypeptide(L)' 'MTLQDGLRSLLAGELRAAGLSQAEAARQLGITAKHMSQMLTGRAPLSLAWADEIAGLCGRALLVGSRPASPEASGESR' A
#
# COMPACT_ATOMS: atom_id res chain seq x y z
N MET A 1 -9.19 1.61 11.59
CA MET A 1 -8.45 1.14 10.40
C MET A 1 -7.83 2.36 9.74
N THR A 2 -6.49 2.45 9.68
CA THR A 2 -5.81 3.59 9.05
C THR A 2 -5.68 3.38 7.54
N LEU A 3 -5.37 4.44 6.79
CA LEU A 3 -5.05 4.35 5.35
C LEU A 3 -3.92 3.34 5.09
N GLN A 4 -2.89 3.34 5.92
CA GLN A 4 -1.78 2.40 5.79
C GLN A 4 -2.21 0.94 6.02
N ASP A 5 -3.08 0.68 7.00
CA ASP A 5 -3.56 -0.69 7.25
C ASP A 5 -4.42 -1.21 6.09
N GLY A 6 -5.25 -0.33 5.53
CA GLY A 6 -6.02 -0.63 4.32
C GLY A 6 -5.13 -0.96 3.12
N LEU A 7 -4.10 -0.14 2.89
CA LEU A 7 -3.14 -0.37 1.80
C LEU A 7 -2.37 -1.69 1.98
N ARG A 8 -1.89 -1.99 3.19
CA ARG A 8 -1.21 -3.26 3.50
C ARG A 8 -2.12 -4.47 3.23
N SER A 9 -3.36 -4.39 3.70
CA SER A 9 -4.36 -5.45 3.50
C SER A 9 -4.65 -5.68 2.03
N LEU A 10 -4.80 -4.60 1.26
CA LEU A 10 -5.02 -4.65 -0.19
C LEU A 10 -3.84 -5.32 -0.91
N LEU A 11 -2.60 -4.87 -0.67
CA LEU A 11 -1.41 -5.46 -1.31
C LEU A 11 -1.24 -6.93 -0.95
N ALA A 12 -1.50 -7.32 0.31
CA ALA A 12 -1.46 -8.72 0.72
C ALA A 12 -2.56 -9.56 0.03
N GLY A 13 -3.72 -8.95 -0.26
CA GLY A 13 -4.80 -9.56 -1.05
C GLY A 13 -4.40 -9.75 -2.50
N GLU A 14 -3.86 -8.72 -3.15
CA GLU A 14 -3.43 -8.76 -4.56
C GLU A 14 -2.30 -9.77 -4.78
N LEU A 15 -1.33 -9.87 -3.87
CA LEU A 15 -0.30 -10.92 -3.93
C LEU A 15 -0.91 -12.31 -3.97
N ARG A 16 -1.91 -12.59 -3.13
CA ARG A 16 -2.63 -13.88 -3.14
C ARG A 16 -3.41 -14.08 -4.44
N ALA A 17 -4.08 -13.04 -4.94
CA ALA A 17 -4.82 -13.10 -6.19
C ALA A 17 -3.92 -13.37 -7.40
N ALA A 18 -2.70 -12.84 -7.38
CA ALA A 18 -1.66 -13.09 -8.37
C ALA A 18 -0.93 -14.43 -8.20
N GLY A 19 -1.26 -15.22 -7.16
CA GLY A 19 -0.57 -16.48 -6.86
C GLY A 19 0.86 -16.30 -6.34
N LEU A 20 1.24 -15.11 -5.90
CA LEU A 20 2.57 -14.78 -5.39
C LEU A 20 2.61 -14.93 -3.87
N SER A 21 3.60 -15.69 -3.38
CA SER A 21 3.93 -15.67 -1.95
C SER A 21 4.71 -14.40 -1.60
N GLN A 22 4.67 -13.97 -0.33
CA GLN A 22 5.48 -12.84 0.13
C GLN A 22 6.98 -13.09 -0.06
N ALA A 23 7.45 -14.33 0.09
CA ALA A 23 8.84 -14.69 -0.13
C ALA A 23 9.23 -14.58 -1.60
N GLU A 24 8.35 -14.99 -2.50
CA GLU A 24 8.56 -14.88 -3.95
C GLU A 24 8.58 -13.41 -4.39
N ALA A 25 7.61 -12.62 -3.95
CA ALA A 25 7.59 -11.18 -4.23
C ALA A 25 8.84 -10.48 -3.68
N ALA A 26 9.26 -10.82 -2.46
CA ALA A 26 10.50 -10.28 -1.89
C ALA A 26 11.73 -10.61 -2.75
N ARG A 27 11.83 -11.86 -3.23
CA ARG A 27 12.91 -12.30 -4.12
C ARG A 27 12.94 -11.50 -5.42
N GLN A 28 11.78 -11.31 -6.05
CA GLN A 28 11.67 -10.55 -7.30
C GLN A 28 12.02 -9.06 -7.12
N LEU A 29 11.70 -8.49 -5.96
CA LEU A 29 12.03 -7.11 -5.61
C LEU A 29 13.43 -6.93 -5.01
N GLY A 30 14.24 -7.99 -4.91
CA GLY A 30 15.60 -7.91 -4.36
C GLY A 30 15.66 -7.60 -2.86
N ILE A 31 14.60 -7.90 -2.10
CA ILE A 31 14.55 -7.71 -0.64
C ILE A 31 14.39 -9.04 0.10
N THR A 32 14.61 -8.99 1.41
CA THR A 32 14.38 -10.18 2.26
C THR A 32 12.89 -10.44 2.49
N ALA A 33 12.49 -11.71 2.58
CA ALA A 33 11.13 -12.09 2.96
C ALA A 33 10.72 -11.53 4.33
N LYS A 34 11.68 -11.38 5.25
CA LYS A 34 11.47 -10.71 6.54
C LYS A 34 11.05 -9.26 6.35
N HIS A 35 11.76 -8.51 5.50
CA HIS A 35 11.44 -7.11 5.25
C HIS A 35 10.05 -6.97 4.60
N MET A 36 9.73 -7.80 3.61
CA MET A 36 8.39 -7.87 3.01
C MET A 36 7.30 -8.11 4.07
N SER A 37 7.50 -9.12 4.92
CA SER A 37 6.55 -9.43 6.00
C SER A 37 6.40 -8.27 6.98
N GLN A 38 7.50 -7.62 7.36
CA GLN A 38 7.47 -6.47 8.26
C GLN A 38 6.71 -5.29 7.64
N MET A 39 6.86 -5.01 6.34
CA MET A 39 6.10 -3.97 5.64
C MET A 39 4.60 -4.27 5.64
N LEU A 40 4.22 -5.49 5.24
CA LEU A 40 2.82 -5.89 5.13
C LEU A 40 2.12 -6.08 6.48
N THR A 41 2.88 -6.29 7.56
CA THR A 41 2.36 -6.38 8.94
C THR A 41 2.49 -5.08 9.74
N GLY A 42 3.01 -4.01 9.14
CA GLY A 42 3.17 -2.70 9.78
C GLY A 42 4.31 -2.61 10.80
N ARG A 43 5.18 -3.62 10.87
CA ARG A 43 6.41 -3.62 11.68
C ARG A 43 7.57 -2.87 11.01
N ALA A 44 7.44 -2.58 9.72
CA ALA A 44 8.30 -1.68 8.96
C ALA A 44 7.43 -0.69 8.17
N PRO A 45 7.93 0.53 7.90
CA PRO A 45 7.22 1.50 7.08
C PRO A 45 7.03 0.95 5.66
N LEU A 46 5.80 1.07 5.14
CA LEU A 46 5.49 0.81 3.74
C LEU A 46 5.51 2.16 3.01
N SER A 47 6.56 2.41 2.23
CA SER A 47 6.65 3.60 1.38
C SER A 47 5.74 3.45 0.16
N LEU A 48 5.39 4.57 -0.49
CA LEU A 48 4.64 4.53 -1.74
C LEU A 48 5.42 3.84 -2.86
N ALA A 49 6.75 4.01 -2.91
CA ALA A 49 7.59 3.30 -3.86
C ALA A 49 7.47 1.78 -3.71
N TRP A 50 7.56 1.25 -2.48
CA TRP A 50 7.39 -0.18 -2.26
C TRP A 50 5.96 -0.66 -2.55
N ALA A 51 4.97 0.16 -2.23
CA ALA A 51 3.58 -0.16 -2.56
C ALA A 51 3.35 -0.26 -4.08
N ASP A 52 3.95 0.64 -4.86
CA ASP A 52 3.87 0.64 -6.31
C ASP A 52 4.61 -0.57 -6.92
N GLU A 53 5.83 -0.87 -6.46
CA GLU A 53 6.59 -2.06 -6.90
C GLU A 53 5.85 -3.37 -6.62
N ILE A 54 5.25 -3.51 -5.43
CA ILE A 54 4.44 -4.69 -5.07
C ILE A 54 3.18 -4.77 -5.95
N ALA A 55 2.51 -3.64 -6.21
CA ALA A 55 1.37 -3.59 -7.11
C ALA A 55 1.76 -3.98 -8.54
N GLY A 56 2.90 -3.51 -9.02
CA GLY A 56 3.47 -3.84 -10.34
C GLY A 56 3.70 -5.33 -10.53
N LEU A 57 4.24 -6.02 -9.51
CA LEU A 57 4.37 -7.49 -9.54
C LEU A 57 3.03 -8.22 -9.68
N CYS A 58 1.95 -7.62 -9.18
CA CYS A 58 0.60 -8.17 -9.28
C CYS A 58 -0.12 -7.76 -10.58
N GLY A 59 0.57 -7.08 -11.51
CA GLY A 59 -0.05 -6.54 -12.73
C GLY A 59 -1.03 -5.38 -12.45
N ARG A 60 -0.83 -4.65 -11.36
CA ARG A 60 -1.63 -3.49 -10.93
C ARG A 60 -0.81 -2.22 -10.99
N ALA A 61 -1.48 -1.08 -10.91
CA ALA A 61 -0.86 0.24 -10.77
C ALA A 61 -1.37 0.92 -9.50
N LEU A 62 -0.48 1.58 -8.75
CA LEU A 62 -0.88 2.39 -7.61
C LEU A 62 -1.22 3.81 -8.06
N LEU A 63 -2.47 4.21 -7.87
CA LEU A 63 -2.92 5.58 -8.15
C LEU A 63 -3.10 6.35 -6.84
N VAL A 64 -2.37 7.44 -6.68
CA VAL A 64 -2.47 8.34 -5.52
C VAL A 64 -3.10 9.64 -5.95
N GLY A 65 -4.23 9.99 -5.33
CA GLY A 65 -4.92 11.26 -5.52
C GLY A 65 -5.13 11.96 -4.18
N SER A 66 -5.04 13.28 -4.18
CA SER A 66 -5.53 14.10 -3.08
C SER A 66 -6.91 14.64 -3.41
N ARG A 67 -7.79 14.69 -2.41
CA ARG A 67 -9.05 15.44 -2.51
C ARG A 67 -8.81 16.79 -1.82
N PRO A 68 -9.10 17.93 -2.48
CA PRO A 68 -9.07 19.20 -1.77
C PRO A 68 -10.06 19.16 -0.61
N ALA A 69 -9.66 19.65 0.56
CA ALA A 69 -10.59 19.88 1.65
C ALA A 69 -11.63 20.89 1.15
N SER A 70 -12.91 20.51 1.10
CA SER A 70 -13.97 21.44 0.71
C SER A 70 -13.94 22.66 1.64
N PRO A 71 -14.02 23.90 1.12
CA PRO A 71 -13.96 25.12 1.92
C PRO A 71 -15.27 25.40 2.70
N GLU A 72 -15.93 24.38 3.24
CA GLU A 72 -17.27 24.50 3.82
C GLU A 72 -17.24 24.36 5.35
N ALA A 73 -16.74 25.39 6.04
CA ALA A 73 -17.02 25.65 7.46
C ALA A 73 -16.57 27.08 7.88
N SER A 74 -16.79 28.08 7.04
CA SER A 74 -16.65 29.50 7.44
C SER A 74 -17.75 30.34 6.80
N GLY A 75 -18.99 29.86 6.90
CA GLY A 75 -20.17 30.69 6.76
C GLY A 75 -20.54 31.21 8.16
N GLU A 76 -19.92 32.32 8.54
CA GLU A 76 -20.32 33.10 9.71
C GLU A 76 -21.75 33.59 9.49
N SER A 77 -22.69 33.05 10.28
CA SER A 77 -24.04 33.60 10.40
C SER A 77 -23.95 35.03 10.91
N ARG A 78 -24.32 36.00 10.07
CA ARG A 78 -24.67 37.36 10.47
C ARG A 78 -26.15 37.58 10.28
#